data_AF-A0A1Z5LGM1-F1
#
_entry.id   AF-A0A1Z5LGM1-F1
#
_cell.length_a   1.000
_cell.length_b   1.000
_cell.length_c   1.000
_cell.angle_alpha   90.00
_cell.angle_beta   90.00
_cell.angle_gamma   90.00
#
_symmetry.space_group_name_H-M   'P 1'
#
loop_
_entity.id
_entity.type
_entity.pdbx_description
1 polymer ?
#
loop_
_entity_poly.entity_id
_entity_poly.type
_entity_poly.pdbx_seq_one_letter_code
_entity_poly.pdbx_strand_id
1 'polypeptide(L)'
;MNCPIPALTEGSVTQRLVSREDKLFLLSFLCSELEAARMIKVLKPQSSGLEVHMQESPTAKNLKALILTLGFGKPPDNITPAQLFSKVEAKLREIVPKLGPEVLKSKPLFEGGLSEKQWFALGKLHY
;
A
#
# COMPACT_ATOMS: atom_id res chain seq x y z
N MET A 1 24.75 12.68 -11.52
CA MET A 1 25.84 11.83 -12.03
C MET A 1 26.51 12.60 -13.16
N ASN A 2 27.74 13.08 -12.94
CA ASN A 2 28.54 13.73 -13.98
C ASN A 2 29.67 12.76 -14.33
N CYS A 3 29.73 12.29 -15.58
CA CYS A 3 30.79 11.40 -16.02
C CYS A 3 32.09 12.21 -16.22
N PRO A 4 33.21 11.86 -15.56
CA PRO A 4 34.45 12.63 -15.62
C PRO A 4 35.30 12.30 -16.86
N ILE A 5 34.84 11.41 -17.74
CA ILE A 5 35.58 10.93 -18.91
C ILE A 5 35.21 11.82 -20.11
N PRO A 6 36.10 12.72 -20.58
CA PRO A 6 35.77 13.69 -21.64
C PRO A 6 35.37 13.00 -22.94
N ALA A 7 36.02 11.89 -23.29
CA ALA A 7 35.70 11.10 -24.49
C ALA A 7 34.23 10.61 -24.54
N LEU A 8 33.58 10.46 -23.38
CA LEU A 8 32.17 10.04 -23.28
C LEU A 8 31.17 11.20 -23.21
N THR A 9 31.64 12.43 -22.95
CA THR A 9 30.78 13.57 -22.64
C THR A 9 30.95 14.75 -23.60
N GLU A 10 32.09 14.85 -24.26
CA GLU A 10 32.47 15.94 -25.16
C GLU A 10 32.45 15.50 -26.63
N GLY A 11 32.57 16.45 -27.55
CA GLY A 11 32.57 16.18 -29.00
C GLY A 11 31.22 15.68 -29.56
N SER A 12 31.22 15.24 -30.82
CA SER A 12 30.01 14.75 -31.50
C SER A 12 29.53 13.43 -30.89
N VAL A 13 28.23 13.34 -30.56
CA VAL A 13 27.60 12.13 -29.99
C VAL A 13 27.85 10.89 -30.83
N THR A 14 27.89 11.03 -32.17
CA THR A 14 28.13 9.92 -33.09
C THR A 14 29.54 9.33 -33.02
N GLN A 15 30.50 10.03 -32.41
CA GLN A 15 31.91 9.61 -32.33
C GLN A 15 32.29 8.98 -30.97
N ARG A 16 31.49 9.20 -29.92
CA ARG A 16 31.86 8.88 -28.52
C ARG A 16 31.95 7.39 -28.17
N LEU A 17 31.31 6.52 -28.95
CA LEU A 17 31.26 5.08 -28.70
C LEU A 17 31.68 4.28 -29.95
N VAL A 18 32.51 4.88 -30.80
CA VAL A 18 32.96 4.24 -32.04
C VAL A 18 34.04 3.21 -31.72
N SER A 19 35.03 3.58 -30.91
CA SER A 19 36.13 2.70 -30.56
C SER A 19 35.72 1.64 -29.53
N ARG A 20 36.45 0.52 -29.51
CA ARG A 20 36.28 -0.50 -28.46
C ARG A 20 36.66 0.05 -27.09
N GLU A 21 37.66 0.93 -27.05
CA GLU A 21 38.19 1.51 -25.81
C GLU A 21 37.15 2.41 -25.13
N ASP A 22 36.47 3.28 -25.87
CA ASP A 22 35.42 4.16 -25.31
C ASP A 22 34.23 3.36 -24.77
N LYS A 23 33.87 2.26 -25.44
CA LYS A 23 32.82 1.35 -24.94
C LYS A 23 33.23 0.70 -23.61
N LEU A 24 34.49 0.31 -23.48
CA LEU A 24 35.02 -0.25 -22.23
C LEU A 24 35.05 0.81 -21.13
N PHE A 25 35.47 2.04 -21.43
CA PHE A 25 35.41 3.15 -20.47
C PHE A 25 34.00 3.42 -19.97
N LEU A 26 33.00 3.40 -20.87
CA LEU A 26 31.60 3.54 -20.46
C LEU A 26 31.16 2.42 -19.52
N LEU A 27 31.46 1.17 -19.86
CA LEU A 27 31.10 0.02 -19.03
C LEU A 27 31.75 0.09 -17.65
N SER A 28 33.04 0.41 -17.59
CA SER A 28 33.76 0.60 -16.33
C SER A 28 33.14 1.70 -15.48
N PHE A 29 32.84 2.86 -16.09
CA PHE A 29 32.20 3.98 -15.38
C PHE A 29 30.82 3.58 -14.83
N LEU A 30 29.97 2.94 -15.63
CA LEU A 30 28.64 2.50 -15.19
C LEU A 30 28.71 1.45 -14.08
N CYS A 31 29.66 0.51 -14.15
CA CYS A 31 29.89 -0.45 -13.08
C CYS A 31 30.29 0.26 -11.77
N SER A 32 31.22 1.21 -11.83
CA SER A 32 31.63 1.98 -10.64
C SER A 32 30.48 2.81 -10.06
N GLU A 33 29.65 3.45 -10.89
CA GLU A 33 28.46 4.18 -10.42
C GLU A 33 27.43 3.24 -9.77
N LEU A 34 27.21 2.05 -10.34
CA LEU A 34 26.33 1.04 -9.76
C LEU A 34 26.83 0.55 -8.40
N GLU A 35 28.14 0.27 -8.31
CA GLU A 35 28.80 -0.11 -7.06
C GLU A 35 28.68 1.01 -6.01
N ALA A 36 28.95 2.27 -6.40
CA ALA A 36 28.77 3.42 -5.54
C ALA A 36 27.32 3.58 -5.07
N ALA A 37 26.33 3.42 -5.95
CA ALA A 37 24.91 3.46 -5.58
C ALA A 37 24.54 2.34 -4.58
N ARG A 38 25.06 1.13 -4.77
CA ARG A 38 24.88 0.01 -3.83
C ARG A 38 25.52 0.31 -2.48
N MET A 39 26.75 0.84 -2.46
CA MET A 39 27.44 1.26 -1.24
C MET A 39 26.66 2.36 -0.51
N ILE A 40 26.15 3.36 -1.22
CA ILE A 40 25.32 4.42 -0.65
C ILE A 40 24.05 3.84 -0.03
N LYS A 41 23.37 2.89 -0.71
CA LYS A 41 22.19 2.21 -0.15
C LYS A 41 22.49 1.47 1.15
N VAL A 42 23.67 0.86 1.28
CA VAL A 42 24.09 0.13 2.48
C VAL A 42 24.53 1.07 3.60
N LEU A 43 25.31 2.10 3.28
CA LEU A 43 25.90 3.03 4.26
C LEU A 43 24.94 4.14 4.69
N LYS A 44 24.01 4.50 3.81
CA LYS A 44 22.87 5.38 4.06
C LYS A 44 21.62 4.56 3.77
N PRO A 45 21.27 3.57 4.63
CA PRO A 45 19.94 2.99 4.55
C PRO A 45 18.99 4.18 4.57
N GLN A 46 18.12 4.28 3.56
CA GLN A 46 17.13 5.35 3.52
C GLN A 46 16.56 5.45 4.93
N SER A 47 16.53 6.65 5.50
CA SER A 47 15.77 6.89 6.71
C SER A 47 14.27 6.85 6.36
N SER A 48 13.81 5.80 5.67
CA SER A 48 12.47 5.29 5.86
C SER A 48 12.54 4.63 7.24
N GLY A 49 12.30 5.44 8.27
CA GLY A 49 12.40 4.98 9.64
C GLY A 49 11.63 3.68 9.78
N LEU A 50 12.33 2.58 10.04
CA LEU A 50 11.75 1.24 10.20
C LEU A 50 10.47 1.09 9.36
N GLU A 51 10.59 0.97 8.03
CA GLU A 51 9.54 0.29 7.28
C GLU A 51 9.57 -1.19 7.70
N VAL A 52 9.11 -1.42 8.93
CA VAL A 52 8.44 -2.65 9.28
C VAL A 52 7.31 -2.70 8.26
N HIS A 53 7.50 -3.47 7.20
CA HIS A 53 6.39 -4.02 6.45
C HIS A 53 5.62 -4.88 7.47
N MET A 54 4.84 -4.22 8.33
CA MET A 54 3.82 -4.87 9.11
C MET A 54 2.89 -5.42 8.05
N GLN A 55 2.94 -6.73 7.82
CA GLN A 55 1.90 -7.38 7.07
C GLN A 55 0.61 -7.14 7.85
N GLU A 56 -0.16 -6.17 7.38
CA GLU A 56 -1.44 -5.83 7.95
C GLU A 56 -2.30 -7.09 7.93
N SER A 57 -2.81 -7.51 9.09
CA SER A 57 -3.68 -8.67 9.14
C SER A 57 -4.96 -8.37 8.33
N PRO A 58 -5.60 -9.39 7.74
CA PRO A 58 -6.89 -9.20 7.05
C PRO A 58 -7.91 -8.45 7.91
N THR A 59 -7.93 -8.72 9.21
CA THR A 59 -8.78 -8.01 10.19
C THR A 59 -8.43 -6.53 10.29
N ALA A 60 -7.15 -6.18 10.41
CA ALA A 60 -6.71 -4.79 10.49
C ALA A 60 -7.05 -4.02 9.21
N LYS A 61 -6.84 -4.65 8.04
CA LYS A 61 -7.20 -4.10 6.73
C LYS A 61 -8.70 -3.80 6.63
N ASN A 62 -9.54 -4.74 7.04
CA ASN A 62 -11.00 -4.59 7.01
C ASN A 62 -11.46 -3.49 7.98
N LEU A 63 -10.88 -3.40 9.18
CA LEU A 63 -11.19 -2.33 10.14
C LEU A 63 -10.77 -0.96 9.60
N LYS A 64 -9.60 -0.85 8.97
CA LYS A 64 -9.15 0.38 8.31
C LYS A 64 -10.10 0.79 7.19
N ALA A 65 -10.51 -0.15 6.34
CA ALA A 65 -11.47 0.10 5.27
C ALA A 65 -12.82 0.58 5.82
N LEU A 66 -13.34 -0.05 6.87
CA LEU A 66 -14.56 0.36 7.57
C LEU A 66 -14.46 1.82 8.07
N ILE A 67 -13.38 2.15 8.78
CA ILE A 67 -13.16 3.48 9.36
C ILE A 67 -13.15 4.56 8.26
N LEU A 68 -12.42 4.31 7.17
CA LEU A 68 -12.35 5.22 6.03
C LEU A 68 -13.71 5.36 5.32
N THR A 69 -14.42 4.25 5.11
CA THR A 69 -15.71 4.22 4.41
C THR A 69 -16.78 5.00 5.16
N LEU A 70 -16.79 4.90 6.49
CA LEU A 70 -17.72 5.64 7.35
C LEU A 70 -17.30 7.10 7.58
N GLY A 71 -16.18 7.54 6.97
CA GLY A 71 -15.68 8.90 7.05
C GLY A 71 -15.13 9.28 8.43
N PHE A 72 -14.68 8.31 9.21
CA PHE A 72 -14.01 8.60 10.48
C PHE A 72 -12.59 9.13 10.22
N GLY A 73 -12.16 10.08 11.05
CA GLY A 73 -10.75 10.48 11.11
C GLY A 73 -9.87 9.38 11.69
N LYS A 74 -8.55 9.62 11.74
CA LYS A 74 -7.60 8.72 12.40
C LYS A 74 -8.08 8.43 13.84
N PRO A 75 -8.26 7.17 14.24
CA PRO A 75 -8.67 6.85 15.61
C PRO A 75 -7.62 7.33 16.62
N PRO A 76 -8.02 7.77 17.82
CA PRO A 76 -7.08 8.02 18.91
C PRO A 76 -6.25 6.77 19.22
N ASP A 77 -4.97 6.95 19.53
CA ASP A 77 -4.05 5.83 19.78
C ASP A 77 -4.46 4.94 20.97
N ASN A 78 -5.33 5.45 21.86
CA ASN A 78 -5.83 4.76 23.05
C ASN A 78 -7.29 4.26 22.93
N ILE A 79 -7.89 4.26 21.73
CA ILE A 79 -9.27 3.80 21.56
C ILE A 79 -9.40 2.30 21.84
N THR A 80 -10.40 1.91 22.63
CA THR A 80 -10.69 0.48 22.82
C THR A 80 -11.57 -0.07 21.69
N PRO A 81 -11.54 -1.38 21.41
CA PRO A 81 -12.43 -1.98 20.42
C PRO A 81 -13.91 -1.67 20.70
N ALA A 82 -14.34 -1.74 21.97
CA ALA A 82 -15.71 -1.42 22.35
C ALA A 82 -16.10 0.02 21.99
N GLN A 83 -15.24 0.99 22.31
CA GLN A 83 -15.47 2.40 21.98
C GLN A 83 -15.51 2.64 20.45
N LEU A 84 -14.63 1.96 19.70
CA LEU A 84 -14.62 2.03 18.24
C LEU A 84 -15.96 1.52 17.67
N PHE A 85 -16.41 0.33 18.10
CA PHE A 85 -17.65 -0.25 17.59
C PHE A 85 -18.90 0.50 18.03
N SER A 86 -18.93 1.09 19.22
CA SER A 86 -20.04 1.98 19.62
C SER A 86 -20.13 3.22 18.73
N LYS A 87 -19.00 3.81 18.32
CA LYS A 87 -18.99 4.93 17.36
C LYS A 87 -19.44 4.51 15.97
N VAL A 88 -18.98 3.35 15.50
CA VAL A 88 -19.43 2.74 14.24
C VAL A 88 -20.95 2.56 14.25
N GLU A 89 -21.50 1.98 15.31
CA GLU A 89 -22.93 1.76 15.47
C GLU A 89 -23.71 3.08 15.42
N ALA A 90 -23.28 4.09 16.18
CA ALA A 90 -23.90 5.41 16.18
C ALA A 90 -23.89 6.05 14.78
N LYS A 91 -22.77 5.92 14.05
CA LYS A 91 -22.64 6.46 12.69
C LYS A 91 -23.54 5.72 11.70
N LEU A 92 -23.65 4.40 11.81
CA LEU A 92 -24.57 3.62 10.99
C LEU A 92 -26.03 4.01 11.24
N ARG A 93 -26.43 4.20 12.50
CA ARG A 93 -27.78 4.67 12.85
C ARG A 93 -28.09 6.07 12.28
N GLU A 94 -27.06 6.89 12.07
CA GLU A 94 -27.19 8.21 11.43
C GLU A 94 -27.29 8.12 9.90
N ILE A 95 -26.50 7.25 9.27
CA ILE A 95 -26.40 7.13 7.80
C ILE A 95 -27.57 6.33 7.24
N VAL A 96 -27.94 5.21 7.87
CA VAL A 96 -28.93 4.26 7.36
C VAL A 96 -30.26 4.96 7.02
N PRO A 97 -30.85 5.82 7.88
CA PRO A 97 -32.10 6.52 7.54
C PRO A 97 -31.98 7.51 6.39
N LYS A 98 -30.77 7.98 6.07
CA LYS A 98 -30.49 8.91 4.97
C LYS A 98 -30.32 8.20 3.63
N LEU A 99 -30.18 6.88 3.64
CA LEU A 99 -30.13 6.09 2.41
C LEU A 99 -31.49 6.20 1.72
N GLY A 100 -31.47 6.51 0.42
CA GLY A 100 -32.70 6.70 -0.35
C GLY A 100 -33.59 5.44 -0.35
N PRO A 101 -34.88 5.60 -0.68
CA PRO A 101 -35.84 4.51 -0.72
C PRO A 101 -35.39 3.34 -1.62
N GLU A 102 -34.58 3.59 -2.65
CA GLU A 102 -34.01 2.55 -3.52
C GLU A 102 -33.11 1.55 -2.77
N VAL A 103 -32.40 1.98 -1.72
CA VAL A 103 -31.49 1.12 -0.95
C VAL A 103 -32.20 0.49 0.26
N LEU A 104 -33.14 1.21 0.88
CA LEU A 104 -33.84 0.75 2.07
C LEU A 104 -35.10 -0.09 1.78
N LYS A 105 -35.73 0.08 0.62
CA LYS A 105 -36.96 -0.66 0.24
C LYS A 105 -36.68 -1.92 -0.58
N SER A 106 -35.43 -2.23 -0.90
CA SER A 106 -35.11 -3.55 -1.46
C SER A 106 -35.47 -4.61 -0.42
N LYS A 107 -36.28 -5.59 -0.80
CA LYS A 107 -36.56 -6.74 0.06
C LYS A 107 -35.22 -7.34 0.51
N PRO A 108 -34.96 -7.46 1.81
CA PRO A 108 -33.71 -8.07 2.27
C PRO A 108 -33.58 -9.46 1.66
N LEU A 109 -32.36 -9.81 1.25
CA LEU A 109 -32.07 -11.12 0.64
C LEU A 109 -32.41 -12.27 1.60
N PHE A 110 -32.40 -11.99 2.90
CA PHE A 110 -32.71 -12.93 3.97
C PHE A 110 -33.41 -12.21 5.13
N GLU A 111 -34.51 -12.79 5.61
CA GLU A 111 -35.22 -12.37 6.82
C GLU A 111 -35.24 -13.54 7.81
N GLY A 112 -34.76 -13.30 9.02
CA GLY A 112 -34.73 -14.30 10.09
C GLY A 112 -33.37 -14.43 10.77
N GLY A 113 -33.29 -15.33 11.74
CA GLY A 113 -32.03 -15.73 12.38
C GLY A 113 -31.51 -17.02 11.75
N LEU A 114 -30.19 -17.11 11.62
CA LEU A 114 -29.53 -18.37 11.26
C LEU A 114 -29.29 -19.20 12.52
N SER A 115 -29.65 -20.48 12.48
CA SER A 115 -29.27 -21.48 13.49
C SER A 115 -27.78 -21.78 13.43
N GLU A 116 -27.21 -22.35 14.49
CA GLU A 116 -25.80 -22.77 14.52
C GLU A 116 -25.42 -23.67 13.34
N LYS A 117 -26.30 -24.61 12.97
CA LYS A 117 -26.08 -25.49 11.81
C LYS A 117 -26.00 -24.71 10.50
N GLN A 118 -26.82 -23.67 10.35
CA GLN A 118 -26.81 -22.81 9.17
C GLN A 118 -25.57 -21.90 9.14
N TRP A 119 -25.15 -21.36 10.29
CA TRP A 119 -23.88 -20.63 10.39
C TRP A 119 -22.68 -21.50 10.01
N PHE A 120 -22.66 -22.75 10.48
CA PHE A 120 -21.61 -23.70 10.13
C PHE A 120 -21.61 -24.03 8.63
N ALA A 121 -22.79 -24.21 8.03
CA ALA A 121 -22.91 -24.41 6.59
C ALA A 121 -22.40 -23.19 5.79
N LEU A 122 -22.72 -21.97 6.24
CA LEU A 122 -22.25 -20.73 5.61
C LEU A 122 -20.72 -20.63 5.63
N GLY A 123 -20.09 -21.01 6.75
CA GLY A 123 -18.62 -21.02 6.88
C GLY A 123 -17.93 -21.95 5.89
N LYS A 124 -18.61 -22.98 5.37
CA LYS A 124 -18.07 -23.88 4.35
C LYS A 124 -18.11 -23.32 2.93
N LEU A 125 -18.90 -22.27 2.67
CA LEU A 125 -19.00 -21.63 1.35
C LEU A 125 -17.82 -20.69 1.05
N HIS A 126 -16.98 -20.38 2.06
CA HIS A 126 -15.81 -19.52 1.95
C HIS A 126 -14.50 -20.34 1.75
N TYR A 127 -14.51 -21.28 0.81
CA TYR A 127 -13.31 -21.96 0.29
C TYR A 127 -13.23 -21.84 -1.22
#